data_AF-A0A5K1B1I7-F1
#
_entry.id   AF-A0A5K1B1I7-F1
#
_cell.length_a   1.000
_cell.length_b   1.000
_cell.length_c   1.000
_cell.angle_alpha   90.00
_cell.angle_beta   90.00
_cell.angle_gamma   90.00
#
_symmetry.space_group_name_H-M   'P 1'
#
loop_
_entity.id
_entity.type
_entity.pdbx_description
1 polymer ?
#
loop_
_entity_poly.entity_id
_entity_poly.type
_entity_poly.pdbx_seq_one_letter_code
_entity_poly.pdbx_strand_id
1 'polypeptide(L)'
;EPRLFRMDISSNIRYGCPRDVSQEDVELAAKQAYAHEFISSLPNGYQTIVDDALLSGGQKQRIAIARALLRNPTILILDEATSALDAESEYHVK
;
A
#
# COMPACT_ATOMS: atom_id res chain seq x y z
N GLU A 1 8.81 -9.19 1.06
CA GLU A 1 7.57 -8.42 1.30
C GLU A 1 7.83 -6.92 1.22
N PRO A 2 6.84 -6.11 0.76
CA PRO A 2 6.98 -4.67 0.69
C PRO A 2 6.98 -4.04 2.09
N ARG A 3 8.01 -3.25 2.38
CA ARG A 3 8.13 -2.51 3.64
C ARG A 3 7.36 -1.20 3.61
N LEU A 4 6.62 -0.95 4.69
CA LEU A 4 6.08 0.36 5.01
C LEU A 4 6.92 1.06 6.07
N PHE A 5 6.95 2.38 6.02
CA PHE A 5 7.60 3.20 7.02
C PHE A 5 6.57 3.72 8.02
N ARG A 6 7.01 4.00 9.25
CA ARG A 6 6.17 4.59 10.30
C ARG A 6 5.82 6.03 9.97
N MET A 7 4.79 6.21 9.15
CA MET A 7 4.23 7.47 8.70
C MET A 7 2.79 7.24 8.22
N ASP A 8 2.10 8.30 7.82
CA ASP A 8 0.75 8.16 7.26
C ASP A 8 0.75 7.40 5.93
N ILE A 9 -0.41 6.89 5.54
CA ILE A 9 -0.58 6.12 4.30
C ILE A 9 -0.28 6.98 3.07
N SER A 10 -0.70 8.27 3.06
CA SER A 10 -0.40 9.17 1.94
C SER A 10 1.11 9.29 1.74
N SER A 11 1.86 9.53 2.81
CA SER A 11 3.33 9.59 2.78
C SER A 11 3.96 8.27 2.33
N ASN A 12 3.42 7.13 2.77
CA ASN A 12 3.86 5.81 2.29
C ASN A 12 3.67 5.61 0.79
N ILE A 13 2.58 6.10 0.20
CA ILE A 13 2.33 6.02 -1.26
C ILE A 13 3.24 7.01 -2.00
N ARG A 14 3.40 8.23 -1.48
CA ARG A 14 4.27 9.28 -2.05
C ARG A 14 5.75 8.93 -2.05
N TYR A 15 6.15 8.01 -1.17
CA TYR A 15 7.55 7.69 -0.93
C TYR A 15 8.33 7.36 -2.21
N GLY A 16 9.42 8.10 -2.44
CA GLY A 16 10.30 7.91 -3.60
C GLY A 16 9.76 8.49 -4.92
N CYS A 17 8.66 9.24 -4.89
CA CYS A 17 8.17 10.00 -6.05
C CYS A 17 8.97 11.31 -6.17
N PRO A 18 9.69 11.55 -7.29
CA PRO A 18 10.55 12.72 -7.45
C PRO A 18 9.78 13.99 -7.86
N ARG A 19 8.52 13.84 -8.28
CA ARG A 19 7.64 14.93 -8.71
C ARG A 19 6.75 15.36 -7.55
N ASP A 20 6.31 16.61 -7.58
CA ASP A 20 5.24 17.06 -6.71
C ASP A 20 3.93 16.36 -7.12
N VAL A 21 3.20 15.85 -6.14
CA VAL A 21 2.00 15.03 -6.35
C VAL A 21 0.87 15.58 -5.50
N SER A 22 -0.31 15.74 -6.08
CA SER A 22 -1.49 16.19 -5.34
C SER A 22 -2.03 15.06 -4.46
N GLN A 23 -2.94 15.38 -3.55
CA GLN A 23 -3.67 14.35 -2.82
C GLN A 23 -4.57 13.53 -3.76
N GLU A 24 -5.11 14.15 -4.81
CA GLU A 24 -5.89 13.46 -5.84
C GLU A 24 -5.06 12.40 -6.58
N ASP A 25 -3.79 12.70 -6.91
CA ASP A 25 -2.88 11.72 -7.53
C ASP A 25 -2.68 10.48 -6.64
N VAL A 26 -2.54 10.69 -5.33
CA VAL A 26 -2.39 9.61 -4.34
C VAL A 26 -3.65 8.76 -4.29
N GLU A 27 -4.83 9.39 -4.27
CA GLU A 27 -6.11 8.69 -4.26
C GLU A 27 -6.35 7.92 -5.56
N LEU A 28 -5.98 8.48 -6.71
CA LEU A 28 -6.06 7.80 -7.99
C LEU A 28 -5.16 6.57 -8.02
N ALA A 29 -3.90 6.69 -7.58
CA ALA A 29 -2.98 5.56 -7.48
C ALA A 29 -3.50 4.48 -6.51
N ALA A 30 -4.06 4.90 -5.36
CA ALA A 30 -4.66 3.99 -4.40
C ALA A 30 -5.92 3.29 -4.94
N LYS A 31 -6.75 3.97 -5.74
CA LYS A 31 -7.91 3.37 -6.43
C LYS A 31 -7.46 2.32 -7.45
N GLN A 32 -6.45 2.64 -8.26
CA GLN A 32 -5.87 1.71 -9.24
C GLN A 32 -5.24 0.47 -8.59
N ALA A 33 -4.72 0.61 -7.37
CA ALA A 33 -4.16 -0.48 -6.58
C ALA A 33 -5.20 -1.20 -5.69
N TYR A 34 -6.51 -0.92 -5.83
CA TYR A 34 -7.58 -1.47 -4.98
C TYR A 34 -7.37 -1.23 -3.47
N ALA A 35 -6.66 -0.17 -3.12
CA ALA A 35 -6.36 0.21 -1.75
C ALA A 35 -7.35 1.24 -1.19
N HIS A 36 -7.95 2.06 -2.06
CA HIS A 36 -8.78 3.21 -1.64
C HIS A 36 -9.87 2.83 -0.65
N GLU A 37 -10.67 1.79 -0.93
CA GLU A 37 -11.80 1.41 -0.09
C GLU A 37 -11.41 1.08 1.35
N PHE A 38 -10.33 0.31 1.56
CA PHE A 38 -9.90 -0.03 2.91
C PHE A 38 -9.20 1.16 3.59
N ILE A 39 -8.49 2.00 2.82
CA ILE A 39 -7.86 3.20 3.39
C ILE A 39 -8.94 4.14 3.89
N SER A 40 -9.97 4.38 3.07
CA SER A 40 -11.10 5.28 3.39
C SER A 40 -11.97 4.77 4.54
N SER A 41 -11.96 3.47 4.86
CA SER A 41 -12.67 2.91 6.01
C SER A 41 -11.90 3.04 7.33
N LEU A 42 -10.62 3.43 7.30
CA LEU A 42 -9.85 3.69 8.52
C LEU A 42 -10.30 5.00 9.18
N PRO A 43 -10.23 5.13 10.53
CA PRO A 43 -10.70 6.31 11.24
C PRO A 43 -10.10 7.64 10.75
N ASN A 44 -8.85 7.63 10.28
CA ASN A 44 -8.15 8.81 9.78
C ASN A 44 -7.88 8.73 8.26
N GLY A 45 -8.48 7.78 7.55
CA GLY A 45 -8.29 7.63 6.11
C GLY A 45 -6.81 7.52 5.73
N TYR A 46 -6.41 8.31 4.73
CA TYR A 46 -5.01 8.44 4.26
C TYR A 46 -4.05 9.02 5.31
N GLN A 47 -4.55 9.71 6.34
CA GLN A 47 -3.75 10.26 7.43
C GLN A 47 -3.52 9.23 8.55
N THR A 48 -4.05 8.01 8.42
CA THR A 48 -3.79 6.93 9.37
C THR A 48 -2.30 6.61 9.39
N ILE A 49 -1.67 6.77 10.55
CA ILE A 49 -0.29 6.36 10.78
C ILE A 49 -0.24 4.83 10.77
N VAL A 50 0.55 4.28 9.86
CA VAL A 50 0.78 2.84 9.76
C VAL A 50 2.25 2.55 9.99
N ASP A 51 2.53 1.34 10.47
CA ASP A 51 3.85 0.72 10.44
C ASP A 51 3.73 -0.63 9.72
N ASP A 52 4.83 -1.38 9.65
CA ASP A 52 4.89 -2.63 8.92
C ASP A 52 4.05 -3.77 9.54
N ALA A 53 3.60 -3.62 10.79
CA ALA A 53 2.86 -4.63 11.55
C ALA A 53 1.34 -4.40 11.59
N LEU A 54 0.88 -3.18 11.30
CA LEU A 54 -0.54 -2.79 11.42
C LEU A 54 -1.44 -3.23 10.25
N LEU A 55 -0.86 -3.69 9.14
CA LEU A 55 -1.59 -4.05 7.93
C LEU A 55 -1.35 -5.50 7.52
N SER A 56 -2.38 -6.15 6.98
CA SER A 56 -2.21 -7.49 6.40
C SER A 56 -1.23 -7.48 5.23
N GLY A 57 -0.66 -8.65 4.90
CA GLY A 57 0.25 -8.78 3.75
C GLY A 57 -0.36 -8.21 2.46
N GLY A 58 -1.64 -8.52 2.18
CA GLY A 58 -2.35 -8.01 1.01
C GLY A 58 -2.64 -6.50 1.06
N GLN A 59 -2.85 -5.91 2.24
CA GLN A 59 -2.95 -4.44 2.37
C GLN A 59 -1.60 -3.77 2.11
N LYS A 60 -0.51 -4.32 2.64
CA LYS A 60 0.86 -3.83 2.39
C LYS A 60 1.23 -3.90 0.92
N GLN A 61 0.89 -4.99 0.24
CA GLN A 61 1.08 -5.14 -1.21
C GLN A 61 0.32 -4.08 -2.00
N ARG A 62 -0.96 -3.86 -1.69
CA ARG A 62 -1.75 -2.83 -2.39
C ARG A 62 -1.19 -1.42 -2.21
N ILE A 63 -0.68 -1.08 -1.01
CA ILE A 63 0.02 0.21 -0.81
C ILE A 63 1.32 0.29 -1.61
N ALA A 64 2.08 -0.81 -1.70
CA ALA A 64 3.30 -0.86 -2.50
C ALA A 64 3.04 -0.74 -4.01
N ILE A 65 1.95 -1.35 -4.50
CA ILE A 65 1.48 -1.19 -5.88
C ILE A 65 1.09 0.27 -6.12
N ALA A 66 0.31 0.89 -5.22
CA ALA A 66 -0.04 2.31 -5.32
C ALA A 66 1.20 3.22 -5.39
N ARG A 67 2.22 2.93 -4.56
CA ARG A 67 3.52 3.62 -4.60
C ARG A 67 4.21 3.47 -5.96
N ALA A 68 4.22 2.27 -6.53
CA ALA A 68 4.82 2.02 -7.84
C ALA A 68 4.07 2.75 -8.96
N LEU A 69 2.72 2.71 -8.95
CA LEU A 69 1.88 3.40 -9.92
C LEU A 69 2.07 4.92 -9.86
N LEU A 70 2.09 5.51 -8.66
CA LEU A 70 2.26 6.95 -8.48
C LEU A 70 3.60 7.46 -9.05
N ARG A 71 4.66 6.66 -8.92
CA ARG A 71 6.00 6.95 -9.48
C ARG A 71 6.05 6.86 -11.00
N ASN A 72 5.09 6.18 -11.64
CA ASN A 72 5.00 5.98 -13.08
C ASN A 72 6.34 5.56 -13.73
N PRO A 73 6.94 4.44 -13.31
CA PRO A 73 8.24 4.00 -13.84
C PRO A 73 8.11 3.49 -15.27
N THR A 74 9.17 3.62 -16.07
CA THR A 74 9.23 3.06 -17.43
C THR A 74 9.16 1.53 -17.43
N ILE A 75 9.70 0.88 -16.39
CA ILE A 75 9.66 -0.57 -16.21
C ILE A 75 9.22 -0.85 -14.77
N LEU A 76 8.20 -1.70 -14.61
CA LEU A 76 7.72 -2.17 -13.32
C LEU A 76 8.03 -3.67 -13.20
N ILE A 77 8.79 -4.03 -12.16
CA ILE A 77 9.07 -5.44 -11.81
C ILE A 77 8.23 -5.77 -10.58
N LEU A 78 7.35 -6.75 -10.73
CA LEU A 78 6.56 -7.31 -9.64
C LEU A 78 7.12 -8.70 -9.35
N ASP A 79 7.68 -8.87 -8.15
CA ASP A 79 8.15 -10.18 -7.69
C ASP A 79 7.03 -10.85 -6.91
N GLU A 80 6.45 -11.89 -7.52
CA GLU A 80 5.42 -12.71 -6.91
C GLU A 80 5.89 -14.17 -6.89
N ALA A 81 6.76 -14.51 -5.94
CA ALA A 81 7.24 -15.88 -5.82
C ALA A 81 6.41 -16.74 -4.85
N THR A 82 5.79 -16.19 -3.78
CA THR A 82 5.22 -17.04 -2.69
C THR A 82 4.22 -16.35 -1.73
N SER A 83 3.68 -15.16 -2.03
CA SER A 83 2.99 -14.35 -1.00
C SER A 83 1.56 -14.77 -0.61
N ALA A 84 0.95 -15.71 -1.34
CA ALA A 84 -0.47 -16.05 -1.20
C ALA A 84 -0.80 -17.21 -0.24
N LEU A 85 0.19 -17.84 0.40
CA LEU A 85 -0.04 -19.06 1.20
C LEU A 85 -0.18 -18.85 2.73
N ASP A 86 0.20 -17.69 3.28
CA ASP A 86 0.20 -17.48 4.74
C ASP A 86 -0.99 -16.66 5.29
N ALA A 87 -1.72 -15.91 4.46
CA ALA A 87 -2.80 -15.05 4.97
C ALA A 87 -4.09 -15.81 5.33
N GLU A 88 -4.35 -17.00 4.74
CA GLU A 88 -5.45 -17.88 5.17
C GLU A 88 -5.05 -18.85 6.29
N SER A 89 -3.75 -19.08 6.50
CA SER A 89 -3.27 -20.06 7.49
C SER A 89 -3.27 -19.53 8.93
N GLU A 90 -3.40 -18.21 9.14
CA GLU A 90 -3.34 -17.62 10.49
C GLU A 90 -4.69 -17.53 11.23
N TYR A 91 -5.83 -17.83 10.60
CA TYR A 91 -7.13 -17.77 11.29
C TYR A 91 -7.73 -19.16 11.67
N HIS A 92 -7.11 -20.26 11.28
CA HIS A 92 -7.61 -21.62 11.60
C HIS A 92 -6.60 -22.50 12.36
N VAL A 93 -5.86 -21.91 13.31
CA VAL A 93 -5.19 -22.66 14.39
C VAL A 93 -5.75 -22.21 15.75
N LYS A 94 -7.03 -22.49 15.97
CA LYS A 94 -7.61 -23.15 17.16
C LYS A 94 -9.12 -23.25 17.06
#